data_AF-K8WBW9-F1
#
_entry.id   AF-K8WBW9-F1
#
_cell.length_a   1.000
_cell.length_b   1.000
_cell.length_c   1.000
_cell.angle_alpha   90.00
_cell.angle_beta   90.00
_cell.angle_gamma   90.00
#
_symmetry.space_group_name_H-M   'P 1'
#
loop_
_entity.id
_entity.type
_entity.pdbx_description
1 polymer ?
#
loop_
_entity_poly.entity_id
_entity_poly.type
_entity_poly.pdbx_seq_one_letter_code
_entity_poly.pdbx_strand_id
1 'polypeptide(L)' 'MSGIQNFGGFIGGSFAPIVTGMIVDQTHSFTLALVVCAVVAFLASLVYFFFVNEPIKDPAELT' A
#
# COMPACT_ATOMS: atom_id res chain seq x y z
N MET A 1 -9.25 -7.74 14.54
CA MET A 1 -8.23 -7.56 13.49
C MET A 1 -8.70 -6.71 12.30
N SER A 2 -9.91 -6.90 11.76
CA SER A 2 -10.38 -6.25 10.52
C SER A 2 -10.40 -4.70 10.52
N GLY A 3 -10.72 -4.05 11.65
CA GLY A 3 -10.93 -2.59 11.68
C GLY A 3 -9.71 -1.74 11.35
N ILE A 4 -8.52 -2.09 11.86
CA ILE A 4 -7.30 -1.27 11.67
C ILE A 4 -6.79 -1.32 10.23
N GLN A 5 -6.86 -2.50 9.59
CA GLN A 5 -6.44 -2.69 8.21
C GLN A 5 -7.39 -2.00 7.24
N ASN A 6 -8.70 -2.07 7.51
CA ASN A 6 -9.71 -1.39 6.71
C ASN A 6 -9.59 0.14 6.84
N PHE A 7 -9.37 0.65 8.05
CA PHE A 7 -9.10 2.07 8.29
C PHE A 7 -7.86 2.55 7.53
N GLY A 8 -6.72 1.86 7.68
CA GLY A 8 -5.49 2.22 6.98
C GLY A 8 -5.63 2.19 5.46
N GLY A 9 -6.29 1.16 4.93
CA GLY A 9 -6.57 1.04 3.50
C GLY A 9 -7.51 2.13 2.97
N PHE A 10 -8.53 2.51 3.74
CA PHE A 10 -9.48 3.56 3.36
C PHE A 10 -8.83 4.94 3.31
N ILE A 11 -7.98 5.24 4.30
CA ILE A 11 -7.20 6.49 4.33
C ILE A 11 -6.24 6.53 3.14
N GLY A 12 -5.43 5.49 2.94
CA GLY A 12 -4.48 5.43 1.82
C GLY A 12 -5.18 5.53 0.46
N GLY A 13 -6.29 4.80 0.28
CA GLY A 13 -7.10 4.86 -0.94
C GLY A 13 -7.72 6.24 -1.22
N SER A 14 -8.15 6.95 -0.16
CA SER A 14 -8.69 8.30 -0.29
C SER A 14 -7.64 9.34 -0.67
N PHE A 15 -6.39 9.17 -0.21
CA PHE A 15 -5.27 10.05 -0.54
C PHE A 15 -4.63 9.75 -1.90
N ALA A 16 -4.73 8.53 -2.41
CA ALA A 16 -4.15 8.11 -3.69
C ALA A 16 -4.49 9.03 -4.88
N PRO A 17 -5.76 9.43 -5.13
CA PRO A 17 -6.09 10.31 -6.26
C PRO A 17 -5.57 11.74 -6.07
N ILE A 18 -5.45 12.23 -4.83
CA ILE A 18 -4.88 13.55 -4.53
C ILE A 18 -3.41 13.59 -4.91
N VAL A 19 -2.64 12.61 -4.43
CA VAL A 19 -1.20 12.50 -4.74
C VAL A 19 -0.97 12.26 -6.23
N THR A 20 -1.76 11.37 -6.85
CA THR A 20 -1.71 11.12 -8.29
C THR A 20 -2.03 12.37 -9.09
N GLY A 21 -3.05 13.13 -8.71
CA GLY A 21 -3.44 14.38 -9.34
C GLY A 21 -2.34 15.43 -9.30
N MET A 22 -1.68 15.62 -8.13
CA MET A 22 -0.55 16.54 -7.99
C MET A 22 0.64 16.16 -8.89
N ILE A 23 0.95 14.87 -9.01
CA ILE A 23 2.06 14.39 -9.85
C ILE A 23 1.74 14.57 -11.33
N VAL A 24 0.51 14.24 -11.76
CA VAL A 24 0.09 14.43 -13.15
C VAL A 24 0.09 15.92 -13.52
N ASP A 25 -0.38 16.79 -12.63
CA ASP A 25 -0.46 18.24 -12.85
C ASP A 25 0.93 18.88 -13.03
N GLN A 26 1.90 18.51 -12.20
CA GLN A 26 3.27 19.03 -12.28
C GLN A 26 4.03 18.54 -13.52
N THR A 27 3.74 17.33 -13.99
CA THR A 27 4.58 16.67 -15.02
C THR A 27 3.89 16.49 -16.37
N HIS A 28 2.60 16.85 -16.48
CA HIS A 28 1.73 16.65 -17.66
C HIS A 28 1.72 15.22 -18.21
N SER A 29 2.21 14.24 -17.44
CA SER A 29 2.46 12.88 -17.89
C SER A 29 1.92 11.86 -16.89
N PHE A 30 0.91 11.10 -17.33
CA PHE A 30 0.32 10.00 -16.55
C PHE A 30 1.28 8.85 -16.30
N THR A 31 2.27 8.66 -17.18
CA THR A 31 3.27 7.61 -17.03
C THR A 31 4.09 7.81 -15.76
N LEU A 32 4.46 9.05 -15.41
CA LEU A 32 5.24 9.32 -14.21
C LEU A 32 4.44 9.07 -12.93
N ALA A 33 3.14 9.39 -12.92
CA ALA A 33 2.28 9.07 -11.80
C ALA A 33 2.13 7.55 -11.60
N LEU A 34 1.99 6.78 -12.68
CA LEU A 34 1.96 5.31 -12.62
C LEU A 34 3.28 4.72 -12.12
N VAL A 35 4.42 5.25 -12.56
CA VAL A 35 5.75 4.82 -12.10
C VAL A 35 5.92 5.09 -10.61
N VAL A 36 5.50 6.25 -10.12
CA VAL A 36 5.55 6.57 -8.67
C VAL A 36 4.69 5.60 -7.86
N CYS A 37 3.46 5.32 -8.30
CA CYS A 37 2.60 4.33 -7.65
C CYS A 37 3.22 2.93 -7.65
N ALA A 38 3.86 2.52 -8.76
CA ALA A 38 4.54 1.24 -8.85
C ALA A 38 5.74 1.14 -7.89
N VAL A 39 6.53 2.21 -7.76
CA VAL A 39 7.63 2.28 -6.79
C VAL A 39 7.12 2.18 -5.35
N VAL A 40 6.04 2.90 -5.01
CA VAL A 40 5.44 2.82 -3.67
C VAL A 40 4.93 1.40 -3.36
N ALA A 41 4.24 0.76 -4.31
CA ALA A 41 3.78 -0.62 -4.16
C ALA A 41 4.95 -1.61 -4.00
N PHE A 42 6.02 -1.41 -4.76
CA PHE A 42 7.22 -2.23 -4.65
C PHE A 42 7.90 -2.07 -3.28
N LEU A 43 8.03 -0.84 -2.78
CA LEU A 43 8.55 -0.58 -1.43
C LEU A 43 7.69 -1.24 -0.35
N ALA A 44 6.36 -1.15 -0.47
CA ALA A 44 5.46 -1.83 0.46
C ALA A 44 5.64 -3.36 0.45
N SER A 45 5.86 -3.96 -0.73
CA SER A 45 6.18 -5.38 -0.86
C SER A 45 7.51 -5.74 -0.21
N LEU A 46 8.54 -4.91 -0.36
CA LEU A 46 9.84 -5.12 0.29
C LEU A 46 9.72 -5.08 1.82
N VAL A 47 8.94 -4.14 2.36
CA VAL A 47 8.67 -4.10 3.82
C VAL A 47 8.06 -5.42 4.27
N TYR A 48 7.04 -5.92 3.59
CA TYR A 48 6.46 -7.23 3.90
C TYR A 48 7.49 -8.36 3.79
N PHE A 49 8.29 -8.37 2.72
CA PHE A 49 9.27 -9.42 2.47
C PHE A 49 10.37 -9.47 3.55
N PHE A 50 10.83 -8.33 4.05
CA PHE A 50 11.89 -8.28 5.06
C PHE A 50 11.38 -8.37 6.51
N PHE A 51 10.20 -7.81 6.82
CA PHE A 51 9.68 -7.77 8.20
C PHE A 51 8.79 -8.96 8.55
N VAL A 52 8.09 -9.58 7.60
CA VAL A 52 7.25 -10.75 7.88
C VAL A 52 8.14 -12.00 7.93
N ASN A 53 8.61 -12.35 9.14
CA ASN A 53 9.40 -13.57 9.38
C ASN A 53 8.61 -14.66 10.11
N GLU A 54 7.45 -14.33 10.68
CA GLU A 54 6.61 -15.30 11.36
C GLU A 54 5.45 -15.72 10.45
N PRO A 55 5.28 -17.03 10.20
CA PRO A 55 4.10 -17.52 9.50
C PRO A 55 2.85 -17.22 10.32
N ILE A 56 1.76 -16.88 9.64
CA ILE A 56 0.45 -16.68 10.26
C ILE A 56 0.05 -18.01 10.90
N LYS A 57 0.11 -18.09 12.24
CA LYS A 57 -0.36 -19.27 12.98
C LYS A 57 -1.85 -19.40 12.76
N ASP A 58 -2.25 -20.57 12.24
CA ASP A 58 -3.65 -20.90 12.03
C ASP A 58 -4.34 -20.96 13.41
N PRO A 59 -5.44 -20.21 13.63
CA PRO A 59 -6.15 -20.21 14.91
C PRO A 59 -6.70 -21.59 15.35
N ALA A 60 -6.56 -22.64 14.53
CA ALA A 60 -6.95 -24.01 14.86
C ALA A 60 -6.00 -24.76 15.81
N GLU A 61 -4.80 -24.24 16.11
CA GLU A 61 -3.88 -24.85 17.11
C GLU A 61 -4.15 -24.44 18.57
N LEU A 62 -5.12 -23.54 18.80
CA LEU A 62 -5.55 -23.14 20.14
C LEU A 62 -6.96 -23.68 20.43
N THR A 63 -7.08 -25.01 20.52
CA THR A 63 -8.17 -25.69 21.23
C THR A 63 -7.84 -25.83 22.70
#